data_AF-A0A2D6X003-F1
#
_entry.id   AF-A0A2D6X003-F1
#
_cell.length_a   1.000
_cell.length_b   1.000
_cell.length_c   1.000
_cell.angle_alpha   90.00
_cell.angle_beta   90.00
_cell.angle_gamma   90.00
#
_symmetry.space_group_name_H-M   'P 1'
#
loop_
_entity.id
_entity.type
_entity.pdbx_description
1 polymer ?
#
loop_
_entity_poly.entity_id
_entity_poly.type
_entity_poly.pdbx_seq_one_letter_code
_entity_poly.pdbx_strand_id
1 'polypeptide(L)'
;MPNKYTPEFINEVLTVHIHKGMSQTLLGKEFGVPKGTIRKWIDKYRTGQIEVIHAHHWMLPSPDGPTVKGTCKFCGTTKEFYNSSENNLWKMSNKKKRPFNNHL
;
A
#
# COMPACT_ATOMS: atom_id res chain seq x y z
N MET A 1 -28.10 12.42 -9.30
CA MET A 1 -28.17 12.76 -7.86
C MET A 1 -26.75 12.93 -7.34
N PRO A 2 -26.42 14.02 -6.65
CA PRO A 2 -25.08 14.19 -6.09
C PRO A 2 -24.79 13.04 -5.12
N ASN A 3 -23.62 12.44 -5.26
CA ASN A 3 -23.19 11.36 -4.37
C ASN A 3 -23.08 11.93 -2.95
N LYS A 4 -23.74 11.30 -1.97
CA LYS A 4 -23.79 11.78 -0.57
C LYS A 4 -22.40 11.92 0.07
N TYR A 5 -21.41 11.23 -0.48
CA TYR A 5 -20.04 11.17 0.03
C TYR A 5 -19.06 11.55 -1.08
N THR A 6 -18.09 12.40 -0.76
CA THR A 6 -17.06 12.79 -1.72
C THR A 6 -16.00 11.69 -1.87
N PRO A 7 -15.29 11.62 -3.00
CA PRO A 7 -14.21 10.66 -3.20
C PRO A 7 -13.12 10.74 -2.13
N GLU A 8 -12.78 11.94 -1.68
CA GLU A 8 -11.74 12.17 -0.67
C GLU A 8 -12.13 11.56 0.67
N PHE A 9 -13.39 11.74 1.07
CA PHE A 9 -13.93 11.15 2.30
C PHE A 9 -13.97 9.61 2.22
N ILE A 10 -14.37 9.06 1.08
CA ILE A 10 -14.36 7.60 0.88
C ILE A 10 -12.93 7.06 1.00
N ASN A 11 -11.95 7.76 0.42
CA ASN A 11 -10.54 7.39 0.50
C ASN A 11 -10.01 7.43 1.93
N GLU A 12 -10.38 8.45 2.71
CA GLU A 12 -10.00 8.54 4.12
C GLU A 12 -10.51 7.34 4.92
N VAL A 13 -11.81 7.03 4.81
CA VAL A 13 -12.43 5.90 5.53
C VAL A 13 -11.79 4.56 5.12
N LEU A 14 -11.56 4.35 3.83
CA LEU A 14 -10.93 3.12 3.33
C LEU A 14 -9.47 3.00 3.77
N THR A 15 -8.70 4.08 3.76
CA THR A 15 -7.30 4.09 4.22
C THR A 15 -7.22 3.67 5.70
N VAL A 16 -8.11 4.19 6.54
CA VAL A 16 -8.17 3.79 7.96
C VAL A 16 -8.50 2.31 8.11
N HIS A 17 -9.43 1.78 7.32
CA HIS A 17 -9.75 0.34 7.33
C HIS A 17 -8.53 -0.52 6.96
N ILE A 18 -7.87 -0.17 5.87
CA ILE A 18 -6.80 -0.99 5.27
C ILE A 18 -5.51 -0.90 6.10
N HIS A 19 -5.12 0.30 6.54
CA HIS A 19 -3.86 0.51 7.26
C HIS A 19 -3.99 0.26 8.77
N LYS A 20 -5.06 0.74 9.40
CA LYS A 20 -5.24 0.62 10.86
C LYS A 20 -6.00 -0.63 11.26
N GLY A 21 -6.49 -1.43 10.29
CA GLY A 21 -7.22 -2.67 10.56
C GLY A 21 -8.54 -2.46 11.30
N MET A 22 -9.09 -1.25 11.31
CA MET A 22 -10.31 -0.93 12.06
C MET A 22 -11.51 -1.70 11.51
N SER A 23 -12.35 -2.24 12.39
CA SER A 23 -13.55 -2.95 11.94
C SER A 23 -14.55 -2.01 11.26
N GLN A 24 -15.33 -2.54 10.31
CA GLN A 24 -16.40 -1.78 9.62
C GLN A 24 -17.44 -1.23 10.61
N THR A 25 -17.69 -1.95 11.70
CA THR A 25 -18.60 -1.52 12.76
C THR A 25 -18.06 -0.29 13.49
N LEU A 26 -16.75 -0.27 13.79
CA LEU A 26 -16.11 0.87 14.45
C LEU A 26 -16.08 2.08 13.53
N LEU A 27 -15.68 1.89 12.27
CA LEU A 27 -15.69 2.97 11.27
C LEU A 27 -17.08 3.60 11.10
N GLY A 28 -18.14 2.79 11.15
CA GLY A 28 -19.49 3.33 11.05
C GLY A 28 -19.89 4.21 12.23
N LYS A 29 -19.38 3.91 13.42
CA LYS A 29 -19.57 4.75 14.62
C LYS A 29 -18.72 6.02 14.55
N GLU A 30 -17.45 5.90 14.20
CA GLU A 30 -16.49 7.02 14.14
C GLU A 30 -16.87 8.05 13.07
N PHE A 31 -17.23 7.59 11.88
CA PHE A 31 -17.48 8.47 10.72
C PHE A 31 -18.96 8.73 10.45
N GLY A 32 -19.87 8.18 11.26
CA GLY A 32 -21.32 8.32 11.05
C GLY A 32 -21.82 7.69 9.74
N VAL A 33 -21.12 6.68 9.23
CA VAL A 33 -21.44 6.02 7.96
C VAL A 33 -22.07 4.65 8.23
N PRO A 34 -23.21 4.30 7.61
CA PRO A 34 -23.78 2.97 7.76
C PRO A 34 -22.80 1.87 7.37
N LYS A 35 -22.69 0.82 8.18
CA LYS A 35 -21.79 -0.34 7.92
C LYS A 35 -21.96 -0.91 6.51
N GLY A 36 -23.20 -1.01 6.02
CA GLY A 36 -23.49 -1.50 4.67
C GLY A 36 -22.91 -0.61 3.56
N THR A 37 -22.83 0.69 3.79
CA THR A 37 -22.19 1.64 2.86
C THR A 37 -20.67 1.43 2.85
N ILE A 38 -20.05 1.29 4.03
CA ILE A 38 -18.61 1.00 4.16
C ILE A 38 -18.27 -0.33 3.48
N ARG A 39 -19.07 -1.38 3.71
CA ARG A 39 -18.95 -2.68 3.05
C ARG A 39 -18.94 -2.54 1.53
N LYS A 40 -19.90 -1.80 0.97
CA LYS A 40 -19.98 -1.53 -0.48
C LYS A 40 -18.73 -0.83 -1.00
N TRP A 41 -18.18 0.15 -0.28
CA TRP A 41 -16.94 0.82 -0.68
C TRP A 41 -15.75 -0.12 -0.68
N ILE A 42 -15.63 -0.99 0.34
CA ILE A 42 -14.57 -2.01 0.39
C ILE A 42 -14.68 -2.98 -0.77
N ASP A 43 -15.90 -3.44 -1.08
CA ASP A 43 -16.13 -4.36 -2.19
C ASP A 43 -15.74 -3.71 -3.53
N LYS A 44 -16.14 -2.44 -3.74
CA LYS A 44 -15.74 -1.66 -4.93
C LYS A 44 -14.24 -1.43 -5.03
N TYR A 45 -13.58 -1.16 -3.90
CA TYR A 45 -12.13 -1.02 -3.84
C TYR A 45 -11.42 -2.33 -4.20
N ARG A 46 -11.91 -3.47 -3.70
CA ARG A 46 -11.37 -4.80 -4.02
C ARG A 46 -11.58 -5.22 -5.47
N THR A 47 -12.64 -4.73 -6.11
CA THR A 47 -12.90 -4.97 -7.54
C THR A 47 -12.26 -3.92 -8.45
N GLY A 48 -11.52 -2.95 -7.90
CA GLY A 48 -10.84 -1.90 -8.67
C GLY A 48 -11.75 -0.80 -9.21
N GLN A 49 -13.00 -0.71 -8.76
CA GLN A 49 -13.92 0.37 -9.14
C GLN A 49 -13.64 1.70 -8.41
N ILE A 50 -12.88 1.65 -7.31
CA ILE A 50 -12.42 2.81 -6.55
C ILE A 50 -10.93 2.66 -6.31
N GLU A 51 -10.15 3.64 -6.75
CA GLU A 51 -8.72 3.72 -6.45
C GLU A 51 -8.51 4.49 -5.15
N VAL A 52 -7.84 3.85 -4.19
CA VAL A 52 -7.43 4.45 -2.92
C VAL A 52 -5.91 4.52 -2.88
N ILE A 53 -5.38 5.69 -2.57
CA ILE A 53 -3.95 5.87 -2.32
C ILE A 53 -3.61 5.15 -1.02
N HIS A 54 -2.90 4.02 -1.10
CA HIS A 54 -2.49 3.24 0.05
C HIS A 54 -1.13 2.59 -0.18
N ALA A 55 -0.48 2.17 0.91
CA ALA A 55 0.76 1.41 0.82
C ALA A 55 0.44 -0.02 0.37
N HIS A 56 0.80 -0.34 -0.87
CA HIS A 56 0.55 -1.67 -1.41
C HIS A 56 1.43 -2.72 -0.73
N HIS A 57 0.80 -3.72 -0.13
CA HIS A 57 1.47 -4.93 0.31
C HIS A 57 1.57 -5.91 -0.86
N TRP A 58 2.67 -5.84 -1.61
CA TRP A 58 2.91 -6.65 -2.80
C TRP A 58 3.24 -8.10 -2.42
N MET A 59 2.41 -9.02 -2.91
CA MET A 59 2.69 -10.45 -2.88
C MET A 59 3.42 -10.79 -4.18
N LEU A 60 4.69 -11.17 -4.07
CA LEU A 60 5.48 -11.64 -5.21
C LEU A 60 5.42 -13.18 -5.26
N PRO A 61 5.07 -13.78 -6.40
CA PRO A 61 5.18 -15.22 -6.58
C PRO A 61 6.65 -15.65 -6.63
N SER A 62 6.89 -16.97 -6.63
CA SER A 62 8.21 -17.53 -6.85
C SER A 62 8.85 -16.95 -8.12
N PRO A 63 10.16 -16.69 -8.12
CA PRO A 63 10.84 -16.09 -9.27
C PRO A 63 10.82 -17.05 -10.46
N ASP A 64 10.22 -16.60 -11.57
CA ASP A 64 10.21 -17.30 -12.86
C ASP A 64 10.66 -16.33 -13.97
N GLY A 65 11.97 -16.13 -14.08
CA GLY A 65 12.58 -15.25 -15.07
C GLY A 65 13.09 -13.90 -14.52
N PRO A 66 13.31 -12.89 -15.40
CA PRO A 66 13.92 -11.61 -15.02
C PRO A 66 12.97 -10.67 -14.29
N THR A 67 11.66 -10.84 -14.49
CA THR A 67 10.60 -10.09 -13.84
C THR A 67 9.58 -11.02 -13.19
N VAL A 68 8.86 -10.51 -12.20
CA VAL A 68 7.69 -11.15 -11.60
C VAL A 68 6.53 -10.17 -11.54
N LYS A 69 5.32 -10.69 -11.73
CA LYS A 69 4.09 -9.92 -11.57
C LYS A 69 3.63 -10.01 -10.11
N GLY A 70 3.84 -8.95 -9.36
CA GLY A 70 3.35 -8.82 -7.99
C GLY A 70 1.89 -8.38 -7.96
N THR A 71 1.13 -8.91 -7.00
CA THR A 71 -0.27 -8.53 -6.77
C THR A 71 -0.43 -8.00 -5.35
N CYS A 72 -1.06 -6.84 -5.20
CA CYS A 72 -1.33 -6.30 -3.87
C CYS A 72 -2.39 -7.13 -3.14
N LYS A 73 -2.12 -7.54 -1.90
CA LYS A 73 -3.04 -8.33 -1.06
C LYS A 73 -4.38 -7.63 -0.77
N PHE A 74 -4.41 -6.30 -0.80
CA PHE A 74 -5.58 -5.52 -0.37
C PHE A 74 -6.47 -5.06 -1.52
N CYS A 75 -5.89 -4.44 -2.55
CA CYS A 75 -6.65 -3.93 -3.71
C CYS A 75 -6.62 -4.84 -4.93
N GLY A 76 -5.72 -5.82 -4.99
CA GLY A 76 -5.56 -6.67 -6.18
C GLY A 76 -4.84 -6.01 -7.37
N THR A 77 -4.39 -4.75 -7.25
CA THR A 77 -3.55 -4.11 -8.29
C THR A 77 -2.33 -4.96 -8.57
N THR A 78 -1.93 -5.03 -9.83
CA THR A 78 -0.74 -5.78 -10.25
C THR A 78 0.36 -4.83 -10.73
N LYS A 79 1.62 -5.14 -10.38
CA LYS A 79 2.79 -4.40 -10.83
C LYS A 79 3.92 -5.38 -11.17
N GLU A 80 4.68 -5.08 -12.21
CA GLU A 80 5.87 -5.86 -12.56
C GLU A 80 7.07 -5.39 -11.73
N PHE A 81 7.82 -6.36 -11.21
CA PHE A 81 9.03 -6.17 -10.42
C PHE A 81 10.17 -6.93 -11.09
N TYR A 82 11.37 -6.34 -11.11
CA TYR A 82 12.57 -7.03 -11.59
C TYR A 82 13.20 -7.84 -10.46
N ASN A 83 13.62 -9.07 -10.76
CA ASN A 83 14.29 -9.96 -9.80
C ASN A 83 15.75 -9.57 -9.56
N SER A 84 16.29 -8.68 -10.37
CA SER A 84 17.64 -8.14 -10.26
C SER A 84 17.61 -6.62 -10.43
N SER A 85 18.32 -5.89 -9.57
CA SER A 85 18.60 -4.47 -9.84
C SER A 85 19.79 -4.34 -10.78
N GLU A 86 19.65 -3.64 -11.91
CA GLU A 86 20.78 -3.33 -12.81
C GLU A 86 21.81 -2.39 -12.15
N ASN A 87 21.42 -1.67 -11.09
CA ASN A 87 22.30 -0.75 -10.38
C ASN A 87 23.10 -1.43 -9.26
N ASN A 88 24.38 -1.05 -9.17
CA ASN A 88 25.35 -1.42 -8.12
C ASN A 88 24.98 -0.84 -6.73
N LEU A 89 23.73 -0.94 -6.28
CA LEU A 89 23.25 -0.37 -5.01
C LEU A 89 24.02 -0.90 -3.79
N TRP A 90 24.59 -2.10 -3.89
CA TRP A 90 25.43 -2.71 -2.86
C TRP A 90 26.88 -2.22 -2.85
N LYS A 91 27.37 -1.54 -3.90
CA LYS A 91 28.77 -1.04 -3.98
C LYS A 91 28.96 0.37 -3.42
N MET A 92 27.93 1.01 -2.85
CA MET A 92 28.02 2.37 -2.30
C MET A 92 28.08 2.44 -0.76
N SER A 93 28.33 1.34 -0.07
CA SER A 93 28.44 1.32 1.41
C SER A 93 29.86 1.38 1.97
N ASN A 94 30.90 1.69 1.18
CA ASN A 94 32.24 1.85 1.74
C ASN A 94 33.05 2.97 1.06
N LYS A 95 32.93 4.18 1.59
CA LYS A 95 34.01 5.19 1.69
C LYS A 95 33.57 6.40 2.52
N LYS A 96 33.48 6.21 3.84
CA LYS A 96 33.90 7.26 4.78
C LYS A 96 34.99 6.64 5.65
N LYS A 97 36.25 6.80 5.23
CA LYS A 97 37.39 6.57 6.12
C LYS A 97 37.18 7.49 7.32
N ARG A 98 36.85 6.94 8.49
CA ARG A 98 36.95 7.69 9.74
C ARG A 98 38.42 8.06 9.90
N PRO A 99 38.78 9.34 10.11
CA PRO A 99 40.17 9.68 10.38
C PRO A 99 40.59 8.98 11.67
N PHE A 100 41.70 8.26 11.60
CA PHE A 100 42.34 7.64 12.76
C PHE A 100 43.03 8.76 13.52
N ASN A 101 42.40 9.27 14.59
CA ASN A 101 43.01 10.29 15.44
C ASN A 101 43.89 9.59 16.48
N ASN A 102 45.20 9.59 16.26
CA ASN A 102 46.17 9.23 17.29
C ASN A 102 46.34 10.44 18.22
N HIS A 103 45.82 10.34 19.44
CA HIS A 103 46.25 11.18 20.55
C HIS A 103 47.02 10.33 21.56
N LEU A 104 48.34 10.53 21.55
CA LEU A 104 49.24 10.43 22.69
C LEU A 104 49.78 11.83 22.96
#